data_AF-A0A967WFM8-F1
#
_entry.id   AF-A0A967WFM8-F1
#
_cell.length_a   1.000
_cell.length_b   1.000
_cell.length_c   1.000
_cell.angle_alpha   90.00
_cell.angle_beta   90.00
_cell.angle_gamma   90.00
#
_symmetry.space_group_name_H-M   'P 1'
#
loop_
_entity.id
_entity.type
_entity.pdbx_description
1 polymer ?
#
loop_
_entity_poly.entity_id
_entity_poly.type
_entity_poly.pdbx_seq_one_letter_code
_entity_poly.pdbx_strand_id
1 'polypeptide(L)' 'MTFSGSDPSLLGATYLSSNAEGGFNWSKVRDPEIDRLLTEGLTQLDPAARTELYAAAQARIMDLSLMVPIRD' A
#
# COMPACT_ATOMS: atom_id res chain seq x y z
N MET A 1 -5.53 5.87 14.36
CA MET A 1 -4.87 5.22 13.22
C MET A 1 -3.46 4.85 13.65
N THR A 2 -3.05 3.60 13.48
CA THR A 2 -1.69 3.17 13.80
C THR A 2 -0.84 3.30 12.55
N PHE A 3 0.32 3.94 12.65
CA PHE A 3 1.21 4.20 11.51
C PHE A 3 2.23 3.06 11.27
N SER A 4 2.38 2.15 12.23
CA SER A 4 3.27 0.99 12.15
C SER A 4 2.61 -0.25 12.71
N GLY A 5 2.95 -1.41 12.17
CA GLY A 5 2.39 -2.70 12.56
C GLY A 5 2.72 -3.76 11.53
N SER A 6 2.36 -5.01 11.83
CA SER A 6 2.69 -6.16 10.98
C SER A 6 1.62 -6.49 9.93
N ASP A 7 0.44 -5.85 10.00
CA ASP A 7 -0.62 -6.09 9.02
C ASP A 7 -0.37 -5.25 7.75
N PRO A 8 -0.33 -5.87 6.55
CA PRO A 8 -0.01 -5.17 5.32
C PRO A 8 -1.10 -4.20 4.84
N SER A 9 -2.32 -4.26 5.38
CA SER A 9 -3.39 -3.29 5.11
C SER A 9 -3.01 -1.85 5.48
N LEU A 10 -2.00 -1.68 6.34
CA LEU A 10 -1.43 -0.36 6.65
C LEU A 10 -0.91 0.37 5.41
N LEU A 11 -0.50 -0.34 4.36
CA LEU A 11 -0.11 0.26 3.09
C LEU A 11 -1.25 1.10 2.47
N GLY A 12 -2.51 0.76 2.73
CA GLY A 12 -3.66 1.51 2.25
C GLY A 12 -3.67 2.96 2.73
N ALA A 13 -3.21 3.20 3.96
CA ALA A 13 -3.13 4.55 4.54
C ALA A 13 -2.22 5.48 3.74
N THR A 14 -1.10 4.95 3.24
CA THR A 14 0.00 5.73 2.65
C THR A 14 0.04 5.67 1.13
N TYR A 15 -0.68 4.75 0.48
CA TYR A 15 -0.55 4.54 -0.97
C TYR A 15 -1.87 4.52 -1.75
N LEU A 16 -3.04 4.47 -1.12
CA LEU A 16 -4.30 4.65 -1.85
C LEU A 16 -4.40 6.08 -2.42
N SER A 17 -4.86 6.18 -3.66
CA SER A 17 -5.09 7.47 -4.35
C SER A 17 -6.09 8.35 -3.62
N SER A 18 -7.08 7.74 -2.94
CA SER A 18 -8.07 8.46 -2.13
C SER A 18 -7.44 9.25 -0.97
N ASN A 19 -6.22 8.87 -0.56
CA ASN A 19 -5.48 9.52 0.51
C ASN A 19 -4.49 10.58 -0.02
N ALA A 20 -4.43 10.82 -1.34
CA ALA A 20 -3.54 11.80 -1.95
C ALA A 20 -3.94 13.24 -1.58
N GLU A 21 -5.23 13.53 -1.44
CA GLU A 21 -5.69 14.86 -1.03
C GLU A 21 -5.96 14.91 0.47
N GLY A 22 -4.99 15.39 1.24
CA GLY A 22 -5.11 15.59 2.70
C GLY A 22 -4.89 14.35 3.58
N GLY A 23 -4.67 13.17 3.01
CA GLY A 23 -4.35 11.94 3.75
C GLY A 23 -2.85 11.67 3.90
N PHE A 24 -2.51 10.46 4.36
CA PHE A 24 -1.13 10.01 4.62
C PHE A 24 -0.38 9.52 3.37
N ASN A 25 -0.97 9.68 2.19
CA ASN A 25 -0.24 9.47 0.93
C ASN A 25 0.63 10.69 0.61
N TRP A 26 1.81 10.73 1.24
CA TRP A 26 2.77 11.83 1.10
C TRP A 26 3.42 11.90 -0.27
N SER A 27 3.54 10.75 -0.95
CA SER A 27 4.04 10.70 -2.33
C SER A 27 3.05 11.31 -3.34
N LYS A 28 1.79 11.54 -2.92
CA LYS A 28 0.68 11.93 -3.79
C LYS A 28 0.48 10.97 -4.96
N VAL A 29 0.92 9.71 -4.82
CA VAL A 29 0.79 8.71 -5.87
C VAL A 29 -0.68 8.51 -6.21
N ARG A 30 -0.95 8.43 -7.51
CA ARG A 30 -2.24 8.04 -8.07
C ARG A 30 -2.00 6.93 -9.09
N ASP A 31 -1.94 5.69 -8.61
CA ASP A 31 -1.66 4.52 -9.43
C ASP A 31 -2.84 3.53 -9.32
N PRO A 32 -3.56 3.26 -10.42
CA PRO A 32 -4.75 2.43 -10.39
C PRO A 32 -4.46 0.97 -10.05
N GLU A 33 -3.24 0.48 -10.30
CA GLU A 33 -2.87 -0.89 -9.96
C GLU A 33 -2.60 -1.03 -8.46
N ILE A 34 -1.94 -0.04 -7.84
CA ILE A 34 -1.82 0.04 -6.38
C ILE A 34 -3.21 0.10 -5.74
N ASP A 35 -4.12 0.94 -6.25
CA ASP A 35 -5.49 1.02 -5.73
C ASP A 35 -6.20 -0.34 -5.83
N ARG A 36 -6.12 -1.01 -6.96
CA ARG A 36 -6.72 -2.33 -7.19
C ARG A 36 -6.16 -3.37 -6.22
N LEU A 37 -4.84 -3.50 -6.13
CA LEU A 37 -4.18 -4.49 -5.28
C LEU A 37 -4.51 -4.29 -3.79
N LEU A 38 -4.48 -3.05 -3.30
CA LEU A 38 -4.74 -2.74 -1.90
C LEU A 38 -6.23 -2.89 -1.53
N THR A 39 -7.14 -2.52 -2.43
CA THR A 39 -8.59 -2.69 -2.19
C THR A 39 -9.03 -4.16 -2.24
N GLU A 40 -8.53 -4.93 -3.21
CA GLU A 40 -8.77 -6.38 -3.26
C GLU A 40 -8.19 -7.09 -2.03
N GLY A 41 -6.94 -6.78 -1.66
CA GLY A 41 -6.26 -7.38 -0.50
C GLY A 41 -6.93 -7.06 0.84
N LEU A 42 -7.68 -5.95 0.93
CA LEU A 42 -8.47 -5.62 2.12
C LEU A 42 -9.69 -6.54 2.29
N THR A 43 -10.29 -6.98 1.18
CA THR A 43 -11.51 -7.81 1.18
C THR A 43 -11.25 -9.31 0.99
N GLN A 44 -10.00 -9.71 0.73
CA GLN A 44 -9.62 -11.10 0.50
C GLN A 44 -9.61 -11.91 1.81
N LEU A 45 -10.29 -13.07 1.79
CA LEU A 45 -10.42 -13.97 2.94
C LEU A 45 -9.39 -15.09 2.96
N ASP A 46 -8.93 -15.55 1.78
CA ASP A 46 -7.86 -16.53 1.69
C ASP A 46 -6.51 -15.87 2.06
N PRO A 47 -5.83 -16.32 3.13
CA PRO A 47 -4.57 -15.72 3.56
C PRO A 47 -3.48 -15.78 2.49
N ALA A 48 -3.42 -16.85 1.71
CA ALA A 48 -2.40 -17.01 0.66
C ALA A 48 -2.62 -15.98 -0.47
N ALA A 49 -3.84 -15.90 -1.01
CA ALA A 49 -4.20 -14.89 -2.00
C ALA A 49 -4.02 -13.45 -1.46
N ARG A 50 -4.34 -13.21 -0.18
CA ARG A 50 -4.13 -11.91 0.46
C ARG A 50 -2.64 -11.54 0.49
N THR A 51 -1.78 -12.48 0.85
CA THR A 51 -0.33 -12.28 0.85
C THR A 51 0.19 -11.93 -0.55
N GLU A 52 -0.27 -12.62 -1.58
CA GLU A 52 0.14 -12.35 -2.97
C GLU A 52 -0.25 -10.94 -3.43
N LEU A 53 -1.47 -10.48 -3.12
CA LEU A 53 -1.94 -9.13 -3.45
C LEU A 53 -1.07 -8.05 -2.80
N TYR A 54 -0.76 -8.17 -1.51
CA TYR A 54 0.08 -7.19 -0.82
C TYR A 54 1.55 -7.27 -1.24
N ALA A 55 2.07 -8.46 -1.57
CA ALA A 55 3.42 -8.60 -2.12
C ALA A 55 3.53 -7.90 -3.48
N ALA A 56 2.54 -8.05 -4.35
CA ALA A 56 2.47 -7.34 -5.63
C ALA A 56 2.36 -5.81 -5.43
N ALA A 57 1.55 -5.35 -4.47
CA ALA A 57 1.44 -3.93 -4.15
C ALA A 57 2.79 -3.36 -3.69
N GLN A 58 3.49 -4.07 -2.79
CA GLN A 58 4.81 -3.68 -2.32
C GLN A 58 5.83 -3.62 -3.47
N ALA A 59 5.85 -4.61 -4.36
CA ALA A 59 6.75 -4.62 -5.52
C ALA A 59 6.50 -3.39 -6.41
N ARG A 60 5.24 -3.09 -6.74
CA ARG A 60 4.86 -1.91 -7.53
C ARG A 60 5.28 -0.59 -6.87
N ILE A 61 5.10 -0.46 -5.55
CA ILE A 61 5.51 0.72 -4.78
C ILE A 61 7.03 0.92 -4.86
N MET A 62 7.81 -0.16 -4.76
CA MET A 62 9.27 -0.14 -4.86
C MET A 62 9.74 0.19 -6.29
N ASP A 63 9.10 -0.39 -7.31
CA ASP A 63 9.40 -0.11 -8.72
C ASP A 63 9.17 1.37 -9.08
N LEU A 64 8.13 1.98 -8.49
CA LEU A 64 7.84 3.41 -8.63
C LEU A 64 8.75 4.31 -7.77
N SER A 65 9.58 3.74 -6.90
CA SER A 65 10.51 4.48 -6.02
C SER A 65 9.81 5.54 -5.16
N LEU A 66 8.61 5.23 -4.63
CA LEU A 66 7.77 6.19 -3.89
C LEU A 66 8.26 6.51 -2.48
N MET A 67 9.20 5.72 -1.96
CA MET A 67 9.81 5.90 -0.65
C MET A 67 11.26 5.43 -0.71
N VAL A 68 12.15 6.17 -0.04
CA VAL A 68 13.53 5.76 0.20
C VAL A 68 13.65 5.37 1.68
N PRO A 69 13.90 4.10 2.01
CA PRO A 69 14.15 3.70 3.39
C PRO A 69 15.46 4.32 3.88
N ILE A 70 15.40 5.06 4.99
CA ILE A 70 16.59 5.56 5.68
C ILE A 70 16.74 4.75 6.97
N ARG A 71 17.93 4.17 7.16
CA ARG A 71 18.36 3.50 8.40
C ARG A 71 19.79 3.95 8.71
N ASP A 72 20.11 3.97 10.00
CA ASP A 72 21.46 4.12 10.55
C ASP A 72 22.37 2.93 10.23
#